data_AF-A0AAW8KIC1-F1
#
_entry.id   AF-A0AAW8KIC1-F1
#
_cell.length_a   1.000
_cell.length_b   1.000
_cell.length_c   1.000
_cell.angle_alpha   90.00
_cell.angle_beta   90.00
_cell.angle_gamma   90.00
#
_symmetry.space_group_name_H-M   'P 1'
#
loop_
_entity.id
_entity.type
_entity.pdbx_description
1 polymer ?
#
loop_
_entity_poly.entity_id
_entity_poly.type
_entity_poly.pdbx_seq_one_letter_code
_entity_poly.pdbx_strand_id
1 'polypeptide(L)' 'KVNPINIDKDNIITDKKDSFLHGIGISSIRNSVEKYNGNVEIKIEENRFVMIIYIPIKID' A
#
# COMPACT_ATOMS: atom_id res chain seq x y z
N LYS A 1 18.65 10.28 -0.35
CA LYS A 1 17.83 10.09 -1.57
C LYS A 1 16.39 10.40 -1.20
N VAL A 2 15.75 11.37 -1.85
CA VAL A 2 14.30 11.60 -1.75
C VAL A 2 13.72 11.07 -3.05
N ASN A 3 12.84 10.08 -2.96
CA ASN A 3 12.28 9.41 -4.13
C ASN A 3 10.86 9.92 -4.39
N PRO A 4 10.49 10.25 -5.64
CA PRO A 4 9.08 10.41 -5.98
C PRO A 4 8.35 9.08 -5.80
N ILE A 5 7.08 9.15 -5.46
CA ILE A 5 6.22 7.96 -5.44
C ILE A 5 5.76 7.72 -6.87
N ASN A 6 6.06 6.54 -7.39
CA ASN A 6 5.66 6.11 -8.73
C ASN A 6 4.35 5.32 -8.62
N ILE A 7 3.33 5.71 -9.40
CA ILE A 7 2.03 5.03 -9.46
C ILE A 7 1.79 4.54 -10.88
N ASP A 8 1.44 3.26 -11.03
CA ASP A 8 0.95 2.66 -12.28
C ASP A 8 -0.42 2.03 -12.01
N LYS A 9 -1.47 2.52 -12.68
CA LYS A 9 -2.85 2.01 -12.57
C LYS A 9 -3.25 1.71 -11.11
N ASP A 10 -3.06 2.71 -10.24
CA ASP A 10 -3.37 2.66 -8.79
C ASP A 10 -2.43 1.80 -7.91
N ASN A 11 -1.38 1.23 -8.50
CA ASN A 11 -0.34 0.50 -7.77
C ASN A 11 0.90 1.36 -7.58
N ILE A 12 1.39 1.40 -6.34
CA ILE A 12 2.68 2.02 -6.03
C ILE A 12 3.78 1.06 -6.46
N ILE A 13 4.67 1.54 -7.32
CA ILE A 13 5.76 0.74 -7.89
C ILE A 13 7.12 1.16 -7.33
N THR A 14 8.00 0.19 -7.18
CA THR A 14 9.38 0.40 -6.70
C THR A 14 10.27 0.94 -7.82
N ASP A 15 11.21 1.82 -7.48
CA ASP A 15 12.27 2.28 -8.38
C ASP A 15 13.53 1.40 -8.33
N LYS A 16 13.49 0.30 -7.57
CA LYS A 16 14.60 -0.66 -7.51
C LYS A 16 14.68 -1.49 -8.79
N LYS A 17 15.92 -1.76 -9.22
CA LYS A 17 16.25 -2.48 -10.45
C LYS A 17 15.58 -3.85 -10.58
N ASP A 18 15.48 -4.59 -9.47
CA ASP A 18 14.77 -5.87 -9.42
C ASP A 18 13.32 -5.65 -8.97
N SER A 19 12.49 -5.15 -9.88
CA SER A 19 11.09 -4.84 -9.59
C SER A 19 10.22 -6.08 -9.40
N PHE A 20 10.71 -7.27 -9.77
CA PHE A 20 9.97 -8.53 -9.58
C PHE A 20 9.99 -8.96 -8.11
N LEU A 21 11.14 -8.87 -7.44
CA LEU A 21 11.29 -9.23 -6.03
C LEU A 21 11.05 -8.06 -5.05
N HIS A 22 10.99 -6.83 -5.55
CA HIS A 22 10.81 -5.63 -4.73
C HIS A 22 9.43 -4.97 -4.94
N GLY A 23 9.00 -4.16 -3.97
CA GLY A 23 7.70 -3.47 -4.05
C GLY A 23 6.50 -4.31 -3.62
N ILE A 24 6.69 -5.59 -3.27
CA ILE A 24 5.62 -6.50 -2.86
C ILE A 24 4.98 -6.16 -1.50
N GLY A 25 5.62 -5.31 -0.68
CA GLY A 25 5.17 -5.01 0.68
C GLY A 25 3.77 -4.40 0.75
N ILE A 26 3.46 -3.44 -0.14
CA ILE A 26 2.13 -2.80 -0.18
C ILE A 26 1.06 -3.81 -0.59
N SER A 27 1.33 -4.65 -1.59
CA SER A 27 0.43 -5.73 -2.00
C SER A 27 0.22 -6.75 -0.89
N SER A 28 1.28 -7.11 -0.15
CA SER A 28 1.18 -8.00 1.01
C SER A 28 0.27 -7.42 2.10
N ILE A 29 0.35 -6.12 2.38
CA ILE A 29 -0.53 -5.45 3.34
C ILE A 29 -1.99 -5.49 2.86
N ARG A 30 -2.27 -5.10 1.60
CA ARG A 30 -3.63 -5.15 1.02
C ARG A 30 -4.23 -6.56 1.13
N ASN A 31 -3.49 -7.58 0.70
CA ASN A 31 -3.91 -8.98 0.76
C ASN A 31 -4.17 -9.44 2.20
N SER A 32 -3.42 -8.93 3.17
CA SER A 32 -3.60 -9.29 4.58
C SER A 32 -4.85 -8.67 5.16
N VAL A 33 -5.12 -7.41 4.83
CA VAL A 33 -6.30 -6.66 5.30
C VAL A 33 -7.59 -7.19 4.67
N GLU A 34 -7.57 -7.57 3.40
CA GLU A 34 -8.72 -8.14 2.68
C GLU A 34 -9.23 -9.43 3.33
N LYS A 35 -8.35 -10.26 3.93
CA LYS A 35 -8.74 -11.47 4.69
C LYS A 35 -9.67 -11.20 5.86
N TYR A 36 -9.66 -9.97 6.38
CA TYR A 36 -10.53 -9.53 7.47
C TYR A 36 -11.71 -8.69 6.95
N ASN A 37 -12.03 -8.77 5.66
CA ASN A 37 -13.01 -7.89 4.99
C ASN A 37 -12.67 -6.40 5.16
N GLY A 38 -11.39 -6.10 5.37
CA GLY A 38 -10.90 -4.74 5.52
C GLY A 38 -10.55 -4.09 4.18
N ASN A 39 -10.15 -2.81 4.25
CA ASN A 39 -9.68 -2.05 3.11
C ASN A 39 -8.42 -1.23 3.48
N VAL A 40 -7.59 -0.91 2.48
CA VAL A 40 -6.42 -0.05 2.62
C VAL A 40 -6.55 1.14 1.69
N GLU A 41 -6.50 2.34 2.25
CA GLU A 41 -6.44 3.61 1.52
C GLU A 41 -5.03 4.19 1.64
N ILE A 42 -4.51 4.75 0.54
CA ILE A 42 -3.19 5.37 0.53
C ILE A 42 -3.35 6.82 0.07
N LYS A 43 -2.76 7.74 0.84
CA LYS A 43 -2.72 9.18 0.53
C LYS A 43 -1.26 9.62 0.43
N ILE A 44 -1.01 10.49 -0.54
CA ILE A 44 0.27 11.14 -0.74
C ILE A 44 0.07 12.62 -0.45
N GLU A 45 0.68 13.08 0.63
CA GLU A 45 0.75 14.50 1.00
C GLU A 45 2.18 14.98 0.76
N GLU A 46 2.40 16.30 0.62
CA GLU A 46 3.68 16.89 0.18
C GLU A 46 4.93 16.26 0.78
N ASN A 47 4.89 15.92 2.07
CA ASN A 47 6.03 15.32 2.77
C ASN A 47 5.65 14.03 3.52
N ARG A 48 4.50 13.42 3.22
CA ARG A 48 4.00 12.26 3.97
C ARG A 48 3.41 11.21 3.05
N PHE A 49 3.91 10.00 3.24
CA PHE A 49 3.21 8.79 2.80
C PHE A 49 2.27 8.35 3.92
N VAL A 50 0.97 8.29 3.65
CA VAL A 50 -0.05 7.92 4.63
C VAL A 50 -0.78 6.68 4.15
N MET A 51 -0.81 5.64 4.99
CA MET A 51 -1.59 4.43 4.77
C MET A 51 -2.63 4.30 5.87
N ILE A 52 -3.89 4.21 5.49
CA ILE A 52 -5.03 4.07 6.39
C ILE A 52 -5.58 2.65 6.20
N ILE A 53 -5.72 1.91 7.30
CA ILE A 53 -6.20 0.53 7.31
C ILE A 53 -7.55 0.50 8.01
N TYR A 54 -8.58 0.07 7.30
CA TYR A 54 -9.91 -0.15 7.82
C TYR A 54 -10.12 -1.65 8.04
N ILE A 55 -10.45 -2.06 9.28
CA ILE A 55 -10.80 -3.45 9.60
C ILE A 55 -12.16 -3.43 10.30
N PRO A 56 -13.20 -4.06 9.75
CA PRO A 56 -14.49 -4.16 10.42
C PRO A 56 -14.37 -5.07 11.66
N ILE A 57 -14.90 -4.61 12.78
CA ILE A 57 -15.05 -5.43 13.98
C ILE A 57 -16.40 -6.12 13.88
N LYS A 58 -16.42 -7.45 13.89
CA LYS A 58 -17.67 -8.19 14.06
C LYS A 58 -18.12 -8.04 15.50
N ILE A 59 -19.33 -7.53 15.68
CA ILE A 59 -20.03 -7.51 16.96
C ILE A 59 -21.06 -8.63 16.83
N ASP A 60 -20.78 -9.74 17.48
CA ASP A 60 -21.72 -10.87 17.60
C ASP A 60 -22.88 -10.51 18.54
#